data_AF-A0AAV3X3I7-F1
#
_entry.id   AF-A0AAV3X3I7-F1
#
_cell.length_a   1.000
_cell.length_b   1.000
_cell.length_c   1.000
_cell.angle_alpha   90.00
_cell.angle_beta   90.00
_cell.angle_gamma   90.00
#
_symmetry.space_group_name_H-M   'P 1'
#
loop_
_entity.id
_entity.type
_entity.pdbx_description
1 polymer ?
#
loop_
_entity_poly.entity_id
_entity_poly.type
_entity_poly.pdbx_seq_one_letter_code
_entity_poly.pdbx_strand_id
1 'polypeptide(L)' 'MTTVTSMKCACESCVCVVSLSDAIEKNGKYYCSDACADGHPNGKGCEHHGCSCG' A
#
# COMPACT_ATOMS: atom_id res chain seq x y z
N MET A 1 -25.32 -0.58 5.93
CA MET A 1 -24.25 -0.24 4.97
C MET A 1 -22.98 -0.93 5.46
N THR A 2 -22.34 -1.73 4.63
CA THR A 2 -21.01 -2.28 4.93
C THR A 2 -19.98 -1.17 4.64
N THR A 3 -19.44 -0.57 5.69
CA THR A 3 -18.36 0.41 5.59
C THR A 3 -17.06 -0.32 5.29
N VAL A 4 -16.46 -0.05 4.14
CA VAL A 4 -15.14 -0.54 3.79
C VAL A 4 -14.14 0.24 4.62
N THR A 5 -13.48 -0.42 5.58
CA THR A 5 -12.46 0.19 6.45
C THR A 5 -11.04 -0.16 6.02
N SER A 6 -10.90 -1.10 5.09
CA SER A 6 -9.62 -1.60 4.61
C SER A 6 -9.66 -1.86 3.11
N MET A 7 -8.52 -1.65 2.46
CA MET A 7 -8.36 -1.88 1.03
C MET A 7 -6.98 -2.45 0.71
N LYS A 8 -6.87 -3.09 -0.45
CA LYS A 8 -5.57 -3.50 -0.98
C LYS A 8 -4.74 -2.25 -1.31
N CYS A 9 -3.46 -2.30 -0.95
CA CYS A 9 -2.44 -1.34 -1.38
C CYS A 9 -2.55 -1.10 -2.89
N ALA A 10 -2.52 0.16 -3.31
CA ALA A 10 -2.69 0.55 -4.70
C ALA A 10 -1.52 0.15 -5.62
N CYS A 11 -0.43 -0.37 -5.06
CA CYS A 11 0.65 -0.98 -5.81
C CYS A 11 0.18 -2.32 -6.41
N GLU A 12 0.32 -2.49 -7.73
CA GLU A 12 -0.22 -3.64 -8.47
C GLU A 12 0.38 -4.97 -7.98
N SER A 13 1.70 -4.98 -7.79
CA SER A 13 2.49 -6.11 -7.29
C SER A 13 2.34 -6.33 -5.78
N CYS A 14 1.75 -5.38 -5.06
CA CYS A 14 1.59 -5.46 -3.62
C CYS A 14 0.32 -6.24 -3.25
N VAL A 15 0.45 -7.16 -2.30
CA VAL A 15 -0.68 -7.96 -1.78
C VAL A 15 -1.09 -7.52 -0.38
N CYS A 16 -0.51 -6.44 0.13
CA CYS A 16 -0.83 -5.92 1.46
C CYS A 16 -2.24 -5.32 1.48
N VAL A 17 -3.00 -5.68 2.51
CA VAL A 17 -4.26 -5.03 2.85
C VAL A 17 -3.99 -4.03 3.96
N VAL A 18 -4.47 -2.81 3.79
CA VAL A 18 -4.24 -1.69 4.68
C VAL A 18 -5.57 -1.08 5.10
N SER A 19 -5.64 -0.59 6.33
CA SER A 19 -6.80 0.17 6.79
C SER A 19 -6.81 1.55 6.14
N LEU A 20 -7.95 2.03 5.65
CA LEU A 20 -8.06 3.38 5.07
C LEU A 20 -7.62 4.48 6.05
N SER A 21 -7.79 4.25 7.35
CA SER A 21 -7.38 5.18 8.42
C SER A 21 -5.87 5.24 8.66
N ASP A 22 -5.15 4.14 8.40
CA ASP A 22 -3.71 4.02 8.66
C ASP A 22 -2.89 4.04 7.37
N ALA A 23 -3.54 3.86 6.22
CA ALA A 23 -2.89 3.82 4.93
C ALA A 23 -2.45 5.22 4.48
N ILE A 24 -1.36 5.25 3.73
CA ILE A 24 -0.83 6.49 3.16
C ILE A 24 -1.68 6.83 1.95
N GLU A 25 -2.50 7.87 2.06
CA GLU A 25 -3.26 8.41 0.93
C GLU A 25 -2.38 9.34 0.11
N LYS A 26 -2.15 8.99 -1.16
CA LYS A 26 -1.40 9.83 -2.11
C LYS A 26 -2.15 9.82 -3.44
N ASN A 27 -2.58 11.01 -3.90
CA ASN A 27 -3.30 11.16 -5.17
C ASN A 27 -4.61 10.32 -5.25
N GLY A 28 -5.32 10.16 -4.13
CA GLY A 28 -6.53 9.34 -4.05
C GLY A 28 -6.30 7.83 -4.08
N LYS A 29 -5.04 7.39 -3.94
CA LYS A 29 -4.63 6.00 -3.82
C LYS A 29 -4.07 5.74 -2.43
N TYR A 30 -4.35 4.56 -1.88
CA TYR A 30 -3.91 4.19 -0.54
C TYR A 30 -2.79 3.15 -0.61
N TYR A 31 -1.74 3.39 0.16
CA TYR A 31 -0.50 2.61 0.13
C TYR A 31 -0.14 2.09 1.53
N CYS A 32 0.54 0.94 1.57
CA CYS A 32 0.99 0.32 2.82
C CYS A 32 2.26 0.96 3.41
N SER A 33 3.06 1.62 2.59
CA SER A 33 4.28 2.32 3.01
C SER A 33 4.62 3.39 1.98
N ASP A 34 5.44 4.37 2.36
CA ASP A 34 5.92 5.44 1.48
C ASP A 34 6.63 4.86 0.25
N ALA A 35 7.34 3.74 0.40
CA ALA A 35 7.96 3.03 -0.72
C ALA A 35 6.96 2.67 -1.83
N CYS A 36 5.76 2.19 -1.48
CA CYS A 36 4.72 1.91 -2.48
C CYS A 36 4.10 3.19 -3.04
N ALA A 37 3.97 4.23 -2.21
CA ALA A 37 3.41 5.52 -2.62
C ALA A 37 4.34 6.29 -3.58
N ASP A 38 5.66 6.09 -3.44
CA ASP A 38 6.69 6.63 -4.34
C ASP A 38 7.06 5.68 -5.47
N GLY A 39 6.43 4.50 -5.56
CA GLY A 39 6.61 3.56 -6.66
C GLY A 39 7.96 2.84 -6.65
N HIS A 40 8.46 2.48 -5.48
CA HIS A 40 9.71 1.74 -5.27
C HIS A 40 10.93 2.41 -5.93
N PRO A 41 11.26 3.67 -5.59
CA PRO A 41 12.30 4.45 -6.28
C PRO A 41 13.70 3.81 -6.24
N ASN A 42 13.94 2.91 -5.29
CA ASN A 42 15.21 2.18 -5.11
C ASN A 42 15.06 0.65 -5.30
N GLY A 43 13.96 0.19 -5.92
CA GLY A 43 13.56 -1.22 -5.95
C GLY A 43 13.39 -1.82 -4.56
N LYS A 44 13.21 -0.95 -3.55
CA LYS A 44 12.99 -1.34 -2.16
C LYS A 44 11.50 -1.51 -1.98
N GLY A 45 11.12 -2.72 -1.62
CA GLY A 45 9.74 -3.06 -1.40
C GLY A 45 9.10 -2.38 -0.21
N CYS A 46 7.84 -2.69 -0.03
CA CYS A 46 7.09 -2.43 1.18
C CYS A 46 7.80 -3.08 2.39
N GLU A 47 7.74 -2.45 3.56
CA GLU A 47 8.33 -3.00 4.81
C GLU A 47 7.57 -4.21 5.37
N HIS A 48 6.52 -4.66 4.68
CA HIS A 48 5.77 -5.85 5.04
C HIS A 48 6.53 -7.13 4.67
N HIS A 49 6.86 -7.90 5.71
CA HIS A 49 7.52 -9.19 5.58
C HIS A 49 6.68 -10.16 4.73
N GLY A 50 7.25 -10.65 3.63
CA GLY A 50 6.58 -11.55 2.69
C GLY A 50 5.87 -10.87 1.51
N CYS A 51 5.91 -9.54 1.42
CA CYS A 51 5.46 -8.83 0.22
C CYS A 51 6.66 -8.42 -0.63
N SER A 52 6.86 -9.11 -1.77
CA SER A 52 7.91 -8.80 -2.74
C SER A 52 7.50 -7.71 -3.73
N CYS A 53 6.72 -6.73 -3.27
CA CYS A 53 6.39 -5.56 -4.08
C CYS A 53 7.69 -4.75 -4.25
N GLY A 54 8.14 -4.39 -5.47
CA GLY A 54 9.47 -3.79 -5.70
C GLY A 54 10.05 -4.09 -7.06
#